data_AF-A0A089QCN3-F1
#
_entry.id   AF-A0A089QCN3-F1
#
_cell.length_a   1.000
_cell.length_b   1.000
_cell.length_c   1.000
_cell.angle_alpha   90.00
_cell.angle_beta   90.00
_cell.angle_gamma   90.00
#
_symmetry.space_group_name_H-M   'P 1'
#
loop_
_entity.id
_entity.type
_entity.pdbx_description
1 polymer ?
#
loop_
_entity_poly.entity_id
_entity_poly.type
_entity_poly.pdbx_seq_one_letter_code
_entity_poly.pdbx_strand_id
1 'polypeptide(L)'
;MTKENYQNLEDELLEAANVDDIHDHSATMQGKLNKFNVRANNILKQKISKKDLHKEKKFLTSSDYQKFKEYSNNLDDYLSALYDYAVKYQSNTPVINDDKTSQSTKDDYQKELDQFKSKFDNAKEKWSSSYDSIMNS
;
A
#
# COMPACT_ATOMS: atom_id res chain seq x y z
N MET A 1 13.97 -0.33 8.39
CA MET A 1 13.56 0.88 7.63
C MET A 1 12.77 1.78 8.57
N THR A 2 12.91 3.10 8.46
CA THR A 2 12.18 4.05 9.31
C THR A 2 10.72 4.17 8.87
N LYS A 3 9.84 4.63 9.78
CA LYS A 3 8.44 4.94 9.46
C LYS A 3 8.32 5.94 8.30
N GLU A 4 9.14 6.98 8.31
CA GLU A 4 9.23 8.00 7.25
C GLU A 4 9.54 7.38 5.88
N ASN A 5 10.50 6.45 5.80
CA ASN A 5 10.82 5.79 4.53
C ASN A 5 9.62 4.99 3.96
N TYR A 6 8.84 4.34 4.82
CA TYR A 6 7.62 3.64 4.39
C TYR A 6 6.51 4.60 3.94
N GLN A 7 6.40 5.77 4.57
CA GLN A 7 5.46 6.82 4.16
C GLN A 7 5.87 7.45 2.83
N ASN A 8 7.16 7.70 2.61
CA ASN A 8 7.66 8.17 1.31
C ASN A 8 7.35 7.16 0.19
N LEU A 9 7.51 5.85 0.47
CA LEU A 9 7.16 4.80 -0.49
C LEU A 9 5.65 4.74 -0.79
N GLU A 10 4.81 4.99 0.22
CA GLU A 10 3.36 5.13 0.08
C GLU A 10 3.01 6.29 -0.85
N ASP A 11 3.53 7.49 -0.55
CA ASP A 11 3.25 8.71 -1.31
C ASP A 11 3.69 8.55 -2.77
N GLU A 12 4.89 8.03 -3.00
CA GLU A 12 5.41 7.80 -4.35
C GLU A 12 4.60 6.76 -5.14
N LEU A 13 4.03 5.74 -4.47
CA LEU A 13 3.17 4.75 -5.12
C LEU A 13 1.82 5.37 -5.48
N LEU A 14 1.19 6.10 -4.55
CA LEU A 14 -0.11 6.74 -4.78
C LEU A 14 -0.02 7.82 -5.85
N GLU A 15 1.07 8.59 -5.89
CA GLU A 15 1.36 9.53 -6.98
C GLU A 15 1.47 8.79 -8.32
N ALA A 16 2.18 7.67 -8.36
CA ALA A 16 2.33 6.89 -9.58
C ALA A 16 1.05 6.15 -10.00
N ALA A 17 0.14 5.88 -9.06
CA ALA A 17 -1.16 5.28 -9.34
C ALA A 17 -2.15 6.27 -9.97
N ASN A 18 -1.88 7.58 -9.87
CA ASN A 18 -2.71 8.63 -10.44
C ASN A 18 -2.47 8.77 -11.97
N VAL A 19 -2.94 7.78 -12.73
CA VAL A 19 -2.77 7.71 -14.19
C VAL A 19 -4.13 7.51 -14.84
N ASP A 20 -4.50 8.45 -15.72
CA ASP A 20 -5.71 8.39 -16.54
C ASP A 20 -5.46 7.64 -17.85
N ASP A 21 -5.53 6.31 -17.80
CA ASP A 21 -5.33 5.44 -18.96
C ASP A 21 -6.54 5.35 -19.89
N ILE A 22 -7.67 5.97 -19.53
CA ILE A 22 -8.87 6.08 -20.38
C ILE A 22 -8.73 7.23 -21.36
N HIS A 23 -8.26 8.41 -20.90
CA HIS A 23 -8.23 9.62 -21.73
C HIS A 23 -6.83 10.01 -22.24
N ASP A 24 -5.74 9.59 -21.57
CA ASP A 24 -4.39 9.91 -22.02
C ASP A 24 -3.84 8.83 -22.98
N HIS A 25 -3.97 9.10 -24.28
CA HIS A 25 -3.43 8.28 -25.36
C HIS A 25 -2.02 8.69 -25.80
N SER A 26 -1.29 9.46 -24.98
CA SER A 26 0.06 9.90 -25.33
C SER A 26 1.03 8.73 -25.41
N ALA A 27 2.12 8.92 -26.18
CA ALA A 27 3.22 7.96 -26.23
C ALA A 27 3.87 7.69 -24.85
N THR A 28 3.61 8.55 -23.85
CA THR A 28 4.16 8.41 -22.50
C THR A 28 3.34 7.52 -21.58
N MET A 29 2.10 7.17 -21.95
CA MET A 29 1.17 6.40 -21.11
C MET A 29 1.75 5.07 -20.66
N GLN A 30 2.31 4.30 -21.60
CA GLN A 30 2.96 3.01 -21.26
C GLN A 30 4.10 3.19 -20.25
N GLY A 31 4.83 4.30 -20.32
CA GLY A 31 5.89 4.63 -19.36
C GLY A 31 5.34 4.92 -17.96
N LYS A 32 4.20 5.63 -17.87
CA LYS A 32 3.52 5.92 -16.60
C LYS A 32 3.00 4.64 -15.94
N LEU A 33 2.33 3.78 -16.70
CA LEU A 33 1.84 2.48 -16.22
C LEU A 33 3.00 1.56 -15.79
N ASN A 34 4.11 1.54 -16.54
CA ASN A 34 5.30 0.79 -16.13
C ASN A 34 5.88 1.33 -14.81
N LYS A 35 5.95 2.65 -14.64
CA LYS A 35 6.41 3.28 -13.38
C LYS A 35 5.51 2.86 -12.21
N PHE A 36 4.20 2.90 -12.39
CA PHE A 36 3.23 2.41 -11.40
C PHE A 36 3.49 0.95 -11.03
N ASN A 37 3.52 0.05 -12.02
CA ASN A 37 3.71 -1.39 -11.82
C ASN A 37 5.02 -1.72 -11.10
N VAL A 38 6.12 -1.03 -11.45
CA VAL A 38 7.41 -1.21 -10.77
C VAL A 38 7.31 -0.80 -9.30
N ARG A 39 6.68 0.34 -9.00
CA ARG A 39 6.50 0.83 -7.63
C ARG A 39 5.61 -0.09 -6.81
N ALA A 40 4.47 -0.52 -7.37
CA ALA A 40 3.55 -1.45 -6.72
C ALA A 40 4.25 -2.75 -6.33
N ASN A 41 5.01 -3.34 -7.24
CA ASN A 41 5.79 -4.55 -6.95
C ASN A 41 6.92 -4.33 -5.94
N ASN A 42 7.52 -3.14 -5.91
CA ASN A 42 8.59 -2.83 -4.97
C ASN A 42 8.10 -2.65 -3.53
N ILE A 43 6.85 -2.23 -3.31
CA ILE A 43 6.22 -2.19 -1.98
C ILE A 43 6.20 -3.58 -1.35
N LEU A 44 5.78 -4.60 -2.11
CA LEU A 44 5.68 -5.97 -1.62
C LEU A 44 7.05 -6.56 -1.25
N LYS A 45 8.14 -6.08 -1.85
CA LYS A 45 9.51 -6.49 -1.51
C LYS A 45 9.99 -5.95 -0.16
N GLN A 46 9.30 -4.97 0.41
CA GLN A 46 9.66 -4.39 1.72
C GLN A 46 9.15 -5.20 2.92
N LYS A 47 8.41 -6.28 2.65
CA LYS A 47 7.90 -7.19 3.67
C LYS A 47 9.06 -7.96 4.31
N ILE A 48 8.98 -8.16 5.63
CA ILE A 48 9.92 -9.00 6.36
C ILE A 48 9.58 -10.46 6.09
N SER A 49 10.55 -11.23 5.57
CA SER A 49 10.31 -12.64 5.30
C SER A 49 10.16 -13.44 6.60
N LYS A 50 9.31 -14.48 6.61
CA LYS A 50 9.19 -15.39 7.76
C LYS A 50 10.54 -15.98 8.19
N LYS A 51 11.44 -16.19 7.22
CA LYS A 51 12.80 -16.68 7.46
C LYS A 51 13.62 -15.66 8.23
N ASP A 52 13.59 -14.40 7.84
CA ASP A 52 14.35 -13.34 8.52
C ASP A 52 13.77 -13.05 9.89
N LEU A 53 12.44 -13.00 10.02
CA LEU A 53 11.76 -12.92 11.32
C LEU A 53 12.22 -14.05 12.26
N HIS A 54 12.26 -15.29 11.78
CA HIS A 54 12.67 -16.44 12.62
C HIS A 54 14.13 -16.35 13.10
N LYS A 55 15.03 -15.80 12.28
CA LYS A 55 16.45 -15.63 12.66
C LYS A 55 16.61 -14.71 13.87
N GLU A 56 15.72 -13.75 14.06
CA GLU A 56 15.78 -12.80 15.18
C GLU A 56 15.46 -13.44 16.54
N LYS A 57 14.80 -14.60 16.55
CA LYS A 57 14.37 -15.27 17.80
C LYS A 57 15.53 -15.57 18.76
N LYS A 58 16.73 -15.81 18.25
CA LYS A 58 17.91 -16.14 19.06
C LYS A 58 18.60 -14.91 19.67
N PHE A 59 18.26 -13.71 19.20
CA PHE A 59 18.90 -12.46 19.61
C PHE A 59 18.03 -11.62 20.54
N LEU A 60 16.73 -11.88 20.57
CA LEU A 60 15.74 -11.12 21.33
C LEU A 60 15.24 -11.89 22.54
N THR A 61 14.81 -11.15 23.57
CA THR A 61 14.02 -11.77 24.64
C THR A 61 12.69 -12.28 24.08
N SER A 62 12.00 -13.16 24.81
CA SER A 62 10.68 -13.63 24.36
C SER A 62 9.66 -12.49 24.21
N SER A 63 9.74 -11.45 25.05
CA SER A 63 8.85 -10.29 24.96
C SER A 63 9.16 -9.44 23.72
N ASP A 64 10.43 -9.11 23.50
CA ASP A 64 10.85 -8.29 22.36
C ASP A 64 10.61 -9.01 21.03
N TYR A 65 10.85 -10.32 20.99
CA TYR A 65 10.53 -11.15 19.82
C TYR A 65 9.03 -11.15 19.51
N GLN A 66 8.17 -11.18 20.53
CA GLN A 66 6.73 -11.13 20.35
C GLN A 66 6.29 -9.78 19.75
N LYS A 67 6.82 -8.66 20.28
CA LYS A 67 6.60 -7.31 19.74
C LYS A 67 7.07 -7.21 18.29
N PHE A 68 8.28 -7.70 18.00
CA PHE A 68 8.84 -7.66 16.64
C PHE A 68 8.04 -8.51 15.65
N LYS A 69 7.55 -9.68 16.08
CA LYS A 69 6.64 -10.52 15.27
C LYS A 69 5.33 -9.81 14.96
N GLU A 70 4.71 -9.18 15.96
CA GLU A 70 3.48 -8.41 15.78
C GLU A 70 3.69 -7.25 14.79
N TYR A 71 4.77 -6.50 14.98
CA TYR A 71 5.18 -5.45 14.05
C TYR A 71 5.36 -5.98 12.62
N SER A 72 6.08 -7.09 12.46
CA SER A 72 6.30 -7.72 11.15
C SER A 72 5.00 -8.11 10.46
N ASN A 73 4.01 -8.61 11.21
CA ASN A 73 2.70 -8.96 10.66
C ASN A 73 1.92 -7.71 10.25
N ASN A 74 1.86 -6.70 11.14
CA ASN A 74 1.15 -5.46 10.84
C ASN A 74 1.78 -4.70 9.65
N LEU A 75 3.10 -4.75 9.52
CA LEU A 75 3.81 -4.22 8.36
C LEU A 75 3.43 -4.97 7.07
N ASP A 76 3.35 -6.29 7.10
CA ASP A 76 2.92 -7.11 5.96
C ASP A 76 1.49 -6.74 5.52
N ASP A 77 0.56 -6.64 6.48
CA ASP A 77 -0.82 -6.22 6.25
C ASP A 77 -0.90 -4.81 5.64
N TYR A 78 -0.14 -3.85 6.19
CA TYR A 78 -0.05 -2.49 5.67
C TYR A 78 0.45 -2.45 4.22
N LEU A 79 1.57 -3.12 3.92
CA LEU A 79 2.14 -3.12 2.57
C LEU A 79 1.24 -3.84 1.55
N SER A 80 0.51 -4.87 1.99
CA SER A 80 -0.49 -5.56 1.16
C SER A 80 -1.69 -4.68 0.86
N ALA A 81 -2.26 -4.05 1.89
CA ALA A 81 -3.42 -3.20 1.75
C ALA A 81 -3.12 -1.94 0.93
N LEU A 82 -1.91 -1.38 1.06
CA LEU A 82 -1.42 -0.30 0.22
C LEU A 82 -1.34 -0.71 -1.26
N TYR A 83 -0.78 -1.89 -1.54
CA TYR A 83 -0.73 -2.43 -2.90
C TYR A 83 -2.13 -2.58 -3.50
N ASP A 84 -3.04 -3.24 -2.78
CA ASP A 84 -4.41 -3.48 -3.24
C ASP A 84 -5.18 -2.16 -3.48
N TYR A 85 -5.04 -1.21 -2.55
CA TYR A 85 -5.63 0.12 -2.69
C TYR A 85 -5.07 0.87 -3.88
N ALA A 86 -3.75 0.87 -4.08
CA ALA A 86 -3.13 1.58 -5.21
C ALA A 86 -3.55 0.99 -6.56
N VAL A 87 -3.67 -0.34 -6.68
CA VAL A 87 -4.20 -1.01 -7.89
C VAL A 87 -5.62 -0.56 -8.18
N LYS A 88 -6.48 -0.54 -7.15
CA LYS A 88 -7.87 -0.11 -7.31
C LYS A 88 -8.01 1.39 -7.56
N TYR A 89 -7.15 2.19 -6.95
CA TYR A 89 -7.08 3.63 -7.20
C TYR A 89 -6.74 3.90 -8.66
N GLN A 90 -5.72 3.22 -9.21
CA GLN A 90 -5.34 3.40 -10.62
C GLN A 90 -6.44 2.94 -11.57
N SER A 91 -7.11 1.81 -11.33
CA SER A 91 -8.15 1.30 -12.24
C SER A 91 -9.48 2.04 -12.13
N ASN A 92 -9.85 2.52 -10.93
CA ASN A 92 -11.19 3.06 -10.67
C ASN A 92 -11.26 4.57 -10.90
N THR A 93 -10.19 5.32 -10.57
CA THR A 93 -10.18 6.79 -10.69
C THR A 93 -10.47 7.30 -12.10
N PRO A 94 -9.90 6.72 -13.19
CA PRO A 94 -10.21 7.15 -14.55
C PRO A 94 -11.70 6.97 -14.90
N VAL A 95 -12.30 5.85 -14.48
CA VAL A 95 -13.72 5.55 -14.70
C VAL A 95 -14.63 6.51 -13.92
N ILE A 96 -14.27 6.80 -12.66
CA ILE A 96 -15.01 7.74 -11.80
C ILE A 96 -15.00 9.15 -12.41
N ASN A 97 -13.88 9.56 -13.00
CA ASN A 97 -13.70 10.90 -13.56
C ASN A 97 -14.19 11.07 -15.01
N ASP A 98 -14.44 9.97 -15.74
CA ASP A 98 -14.93 9.98 -17.12
C ASP A 98 -16.35 10.55 -17.23
N ASP A 99 -16.56 11.58 -18.05
CA ASP A 99 -17.86 12.22 -18.25
C ASP A 99 -18.87 11.33 -19.01
N LYS A 100 -18.39 10.31 -19.73
CA LYS A 100 -19.20 9.32 -20.45
C LYS A 100 -19.63 8.14 -19.59
N THR A 101 -19.01 7.98 -18.42
CA THR A 101 -19.40 6.92 -17.48
C THR A 101 -20.69 7.30 -16.75
N SER A 102 -21.66 6.37 -16.73
CA SER A 102 -22.94 6.61 -16.06
C SER A 102 -22.78 6.81 -14.54
N GLN A 103 -23.65 7.62 -13.92
CA GLN A 103 -23.54 7.89 -12.49
C GLN A 103 -23.60 6.62 -11.63
N SER A 104 -24.49 5.67 -11.96
CA SER A 104 -24.56 4.40 -11.23
C SER A 104 -23.26 3.61 -11.30
N THR A 105 -22.59 3.63 -12.45
CA THR A 105 -21.27 3.00 -12.60
C THR A 105 -20.22 3.72 -11.76
N LYS A 106 -20.19 5.06 -11.78
CA LYS A 106 -19.28 5.84 -10.91
C LYS A 106 -19.47 5.50 -9.44
N ASP A 107 -20.72 5.40 -8.99
CA ASP A 107 -21.06 5.07 -7.61
C ASP A 107 -20.55 3.67 -7.21
N ASP A 108 -20.68 2.67 -8.11
CA ASP A 108 -20.15 1.32 -7.88
C ASP A 108 -18.61 1.31 -7.76
N TYR A 109 -17.91 2.01 -8.65
CA TYR A 109 -16.45 2.11 -8.63
C TYR A 109 -15.94 2.90 -7.41
N GLN A 110 -16.65 3.97 -7.01
CA GLN A 110 -16.34 4.74 -5.80
C GLN A 110 -16.52 3.88 -4.55
N LYS A 111 -17.62 3.13 -4.46
CA LYS A 111 -17.87 2.23 -3.34
C LYS A 111 -16.80 1.16 -3.21
N GLU A 112 -16.36 0.58 -4.32
CA GLU A 112 -15.24 -0.36 -4.32
C GLU A 112 -13.96 0.33 -3.81
N LEU A 113 -13.63 1.51 -4.35
CA LEU A 113 -12.45 2.27 -3.96
C LEU A 113 -12.44 2.60 -2.46
N ASP A 114 -13.57 3.03 -1.91
CA ASP A 114 -13.74 3.35 -0.48
C ASP A 114 -13.51 2.12 0.42
N GLN A 115 -13.92 0.93 -0.02
CA GLN A 115 -13.66 -0.31 0.73
C GLN A 115 -12.17 -0.61 0.82
N PHE A 116 -11.43 -0.45 -0.28
CA PHE A 116 -9.98 -0.66 -0.28
C PHE A 116 -9.25 0.42 0.51
N LYS A 117 -9.69 1.68 0.40
CA LYS A 117 -9.17 2.78 1.20
C LYS A 117 -9.34 2.52 2.69
N SER A 118 -10.53 2.10 3.13
CA SER A 118 -10.80 1.81 4.54
C SER A 118 -9.93 0.67 5.08
N LYS A 119 -9.71 -0.40 4.30
CA LYS A 119 -8.79 -1.48 4.67
C LYS A 119 -7.35 -0.99 4.80
N PHE A 120 -6.90 -0.18 3.86
CA PHE A 120 -5.59 0.43 3.87
C PHE A 120 -5.39 1.35 5.10
N ASP A 121 -6.32 2.27 5.35
CA ASP A 121 -6.23 3.20 6.49
C ASP A 121 -6.18 2.44 7.83
N ASN A 122 -6.97 1.37 7.98
CA ASN A 122 -6.95 0.52 9.17
C ASN A 122 -5.61 -0.22 9.35
N ALA A 123 -5.06 -0.77 8.27
CA ALA A 123 -3.78 -1.46 8.31
C ALA A 123 -2.62 -0.50 8.62
N LYS A 124 -2.67 0.72 8.06
CA LYS A 124 -1.72 1.80 8.32
C LYS A 124 -1.72 2.21 9.78
N GLU A 125 -2.89 2.38 10.39
CA GLU A 125 -3.02 2.73 11.80
C GLU A 125 -2.41 1.65 12.72
N LYS A 126 -2.71 0.37 12.47
CA LYS A 126 -2.16 -0.76 13.22
C LYS A 126 -0.64 -0.86 13.10
N TRP A 127 -0.12 -0.77 11.89
CA TRP A 127 1.33 -0.78 11.64
C TRP A 127 2.01 0.41 12.33
N SER A 128 1.48 1.61 12.16
CA SER A 128 1.99 2.83 12.78
C SER A 128 2.07 2.69 14.30
N SER A 129 0.99 2.23 14.93
CA SER A 129 0.93 2.02 16.39
C SER A 129 1.94 0.97 16.86
N SER A 130 2.11 -0.10 16.09
CA SER A 130 3.08 -1.16 16.39
C SER A 130 4.53 -0.68 16.25
N TYR A 131 4.83 0.15 15.25
CA TYR A 131 6.13 0.79 15.08
C TYR A 131 6.44 1.72 16.26
N ASP A 132 5.51 2.59 16.61
CA ASP A 132 5.67 3.56 17.70
C ASP A 132 5.82 2.87 19.05
N SER A 133 5.14 1.74 19.25
CA SER A 133 5.29 0.89 20.45
C SER A 133 6.71 0.34 20.59
N ILE A 134 7.36 -0.06 19.49
CA ILE A 134 8.75 -0.55 19.52
C ILE A 134 9.74 0.60 19.73
N MET A 135 9.56 1.74 19.05
CA MET A 135 10.52 2.85 19.11
C MET A 135 10.47 3.64 20.42
N ASN A 136 9.33 3.62 21.12
CA ASN A 136 9.14 4.28 22.41
C ASN A 136 9.18 3.31 23.60
N SER A 137 9.54 2.03 23.38
CA SER A 137 9.84 1.04 24.43
C SER A 137 11.26 1.20 24.95
#